data_AF-A0A4P6M2H9-F1
#
_entry.id   AF-A0A4P6M2H9-F1
#
_cell.length_a   1.000
_cell.length_b   1.000
_cell.length_c   1.000
_cell.angle_alpha   90.00
_cell.angle_beta   90.00
_cell.angle_gamma   90.00
#
_symmetry.space_group_name_H-M   'P 1'
#
loop_
_entity.id
_entity.type
_entity.pdbx_description
1 polymer ?
#
loop_
_entity_poly.entity_id
_entity_poly.type
_entity_poly.pdbx_seq_one_letter_code
_entity_poly.pdbx_strand_id
1 'polypeptide(L)'
;MKNRRYLFLLVFLCFVLQTTVVRADLIFEPQDSFYEKHTDSCKYVNRTYIVNGYNGEAIVYKSPESAEKVMTVKNREKYYISFVYTDKKNVEWGFLEDGQENSGWVPMDYMYPVYNSQSFYEEYRDKITSEDGVVPNVTKGDVIYGWEYPGAESKFTIEVNGNTFDYDSMFTDEEGHQWGNVGYYMGNRDFWVCIDEPQNPDLPVREINNNVTEPPEKINGVPGTSVETKNSTKVNVVNGDTEKQSIEKGGTAGTGAEEVIAAAVLIGLTVVVTGILIWKFFGKKK
;
A
#
# COMPACT_ATOMS: atom_id res chain seq x y z
N MET A 1 -50.90 4.73 -9.11
CA MET A 1 -49.82 3.80 -9.55
C MET A 1 -48.74 4.45 -10.43
N LYS A 2 -49.05 5.47 -11.25
CA LYS A 2 -48.07 6.13 -12.14
C LYS A 2 -46.93 6.85 -11.39
N ASN A 3 -47.24 7.49 -10.26
CA ASN A 3 -46.27 8.28 -9.48
C ASN A 3 -45.25 7.43 -8.68
N ARG A 4 -45.59 6.17 -8.33
CA ARG A 4 -44.64 5.24 -7.67
C ARG A 4 -43.58 4.69 -8.63
N ARG A 5 -43.88 4.59 -9.93
CA ARG A 5 -42.93 4.14 -10.95
C ARG A 5 -41.83 5.16 -11.22
N TYR A 6 -42.17 6.46 -11.19
CA TYR A 6 -41.19 7.52 -11.34
C TYR A 6 -40.28 7.66 -10.11
N LEU A 7 -40.81 7.45 -8.90
CA LEU A 7 -39.99 7.41 -7.68
C LEU A 7 -39.02 6.22 -7.71
N PHE A 8 -39.47 5.04 -8.15
CA PHE A 8 -38.59 3.88 -8.34
C PHE A 8 -37.52 4.11 -9.40
N LEU A 9 -37.87 4.72 -10.53
CA LEU A 9 -36.91 5.09 -11.58
C LEU A 9 -35.88 6.13 -11.09
N LEU A 10 -36.30 7.08 -10.26
CA LEU A 10 -35.42 8.11 -9.72
C LEU A 10 -34.47 7.54 -8.66
N VAL A 11 -34.97 6.66 -7.79
CA VAL A 11 -34.12 5.90 -6.83
C VAL A 11 -33.14 4.99 -7.58
N PHE A 12 -33.59 4.28 -8.63
CA PHE A 12 -32.73 3.44 -9.45
C PHE A 12 -31.68 4.26 -10.19
N LEU A 13 -32.03 5.44 -10.70
CA LEU A 13 -31.10 6.38 -11.32
C LEU A 13 -30.08 6.92 -10.30
N CYS A 14 -30.49 7.19 -9.06
CA CYS A 14 -29.57 7.55 -7.98
C CYS A 14 -28.59 6.41 -7.64
N PHE A 15 -29.03 5.15 -7.64
CA PHE A 15 -28.13 4.00 -7.45
C PHE A 15 -27.14 3.82 -8.61
N VAL A 16 -27.55 4.09 -9.85
CA VAL A 16 -26.68 4.01 -11.03
C VAL A 16 -25.69 5.18 -11.12
N LEU A 17 -26.03 6.35 -10.57
CA LEU A 17 -25.17 7.55 -10.54
C LEU A 17 -24.22 7.58 -9.33
N GLN A 18 -24.34 6.63 -8.39
CA GLN A 18 -23.48 6.53 -7.20
C GLN A 18 -22.20 5.72 -7.42
N THR A 19 -21.87 5.34 -8.66
CA THR A 19 -20.52 4.84 -8.97
C THR A 19 -19.54 6.01 -9.06
N THR A 20 -19.39 6.76 -7.97
CA THR A 20 -18.28 7.68 -7.83
C THR A 20 -17.02 6.83 -7.77
N VAL A 21 -16.21 6.89 -8.83
CA VAL A 21 -14.83 6.40 -8.78
C VAL A 21 -14.14 7.25 -7.72
N VAL A 22 -14.01 6.71 -6.51
CA VAL A 22 -13.16 7.28 -5.47
C VAL A 22 -11.75 7.17 -6.02
N ARG A 23 -11.22 8.26 -6.57
CA ARG A 23 -9.80 8.35 -6.85
C ARG A 23 -9.14 8.69 -5.53
N ALA A 24 -8.74 7.63 -4.82
CA ALA A 24 -7.84 7.74 -3.69
C ALA A 24 -6.50 8.36 -4.16
N ASP A 25 -5.68 8.80 -3.20
CA ASP A 25 -4.33 9.27 -3.45
C ASP A 25 -3.58 8.38 -4.43
N LEU A 26 -2.68 8.98 -5.23
CA LEU A 26 -1.82 8.25 -6.17
C LEU A 26 -0.94 7.24 -5.40
N ILE A 27 -1.44 6.03 -5.25
CA ILE A 27 -0.64 4.88 -4.85
C ILE A 27 0.26 4.57 -6.04
N PHE A 28 1.55 4.44 -5.77
CA PHE A 28 2.49 3.98 -6.78
C PHE A 28 2.18 2.52 -7.11
N GLU A 29 1.76 2.27 -8.36
CA GLU A 29 1.38 0.93 -8.82
C GLU A 29 2.54 0.25 -9.56
N PRO A 30 2.76 -1.06 -9.34
CA PRO A 30 3.72 -1.86 -10.07
C PRO A 30 3.60 -1.72 -11.58
N GLN A 31 4.71 -1.43 -12.25
CA GLN A 31 4.82 -1.53 -13.71
C GLN A 31 5.06 -3.00 -14.10
N ASP A 32 4.06 -3.85 -13.85
CA ASP A 32 4.12 -5.29 -14.05
C ASP A 32 2.87 -5.83 -14.77
N SER A 33 3.08 -6.58 -15.85
CA SER A 33 1.98 -7.07 -16.70
C SER A 33 1.06 -8.09 -16.01
N PHE A 34 1.55 -8.77 -14.96
CA PHE A 34 0.69 -9.65 -14.17
C PHE A 34 -0.17 -8.82 -13.22
N TYR A 35 0.44 -7.88 -12.48
CA TYR A 35 -0.28 -6.92 -11.64
C TYR A 35 -1.43 -6.23 -12.41
N GLU A 36 -1.15 -5.65 -13.58
CA GLU A 36 -2.15 -4.93 -14.39
C GLU A 36 -3.39 -5.77 -14.72
N LYS A 37 -3.21 -7.08 -14.95
CA LYS A 37 -4.32 -8.01 -15.27
C LYS A 37 -5.08 -8.49 -14.03
N HIS A 38 -4.47 -8.37 -12.86
CA HIS A 38 -4.96 -8.93 -11.59
C HIS A 38 -5.17 -7.85 -10.52
N THR A 39 -5.24 -6.57 -10.90
CA THR A 39 -5.25 -5.45 -9.94
C THR A 39 -6.39 -5.55 -8.94
N ASP A 40 -7.60 -5.93 -9.39
CA ASP A 40 -8.79 -6.10 -8.54
C ASP A 40 -8.65 -7.23 -7.49
N SER A 41 -7.69 -8.13 -7.69
CA SER A 41 -7.38 -9.23 -6.77
C SER A 41 -6.15 -8.96 -5.90
N CYS A 42 -5.47 -7.83 -6.11
CA CYS A 42 -4.30 -7.43 -5.34
C CYS A 42 -4.71 -6.55 -4.16
N LYS A 43 -4.15 -6.83 -2.97
CA LYS A 43 -4.32 -6.03 -1.77
C LYS A 43 -3.10 -5.15 -1.56
N TYR A 44 -3.29 -3.86 -1.39
CA TYR A 44 -2.22 -2.95 -1.02
C TYR A 44 -1.79 -3.20 0.43
N VAL A 45 -0.48 -3.34 0.68
CA VAL A 45 0.07 -3.61 2.03
C VAL A 45 1.14 -2.62 2.48
N ASN A 46 1.86 -1.96 1.57
CA ASN A 46 2.82 -0.87 1.85
C ASN A 46 3.80 -1.16 3.02
N ARG A 47 4.51 -2.29 3.01
CA ARG A 47 5.26 -2.72 4.19
C ARG A 47 6.63 -3.29 3.85
N THR A 48 7.57 -3.06 4.75
CA THR A 48 8.92 -3.63 4.66
C THR A 48 8.97 -4.98 5.35
N TYR A 49 9.59 -5.96 4.70
CA TYR A 49 9.73 -7.33 5.18
C TYR A 49 11.20 -7.75 5.20
N ILE A 50 11.52 -8.64 6.13
CA ILE A 50 12.78 -9.35 6.25
C ILE A 50 12.63 -10.68 5.52
N VAL A 51 13.57 -10.99 4.64
CA VAL A 51 13.62 -12.29 3.96
C VAL A 51 13.97 -13.37 4.97
N ASN A 52 13.20 -14.44 4.94
CA ASN A 52 13.39 -15.67 5.70
C ASN A 52 12.96 -16.84 4.82
N GLY A 53 13.72 -17.13 3.77
CA GLY A 53 13.51 -18.29 2.92
C GLY A 53 14.24 -19.54 3.43
N TYR A 54 13.77 -20.70 2.98
CA TYR A 54 14.44 -21.98 3.26
C TYR A 54 15.86 -22.01 2.66
N ASN A 55 16.81 -22.67 3.33
CA ASN A 55 18.24 -22.69 2.96
C ASN A 55 18.94 -21.32 2.91
N GLY A 56 18.35 -20.26 3.47
CA GLY A 56 19.01 -18.96 3.58
C GLY A 56 18.70 -17.97 2.45
N GLU A 57 17.78 -18.31 1.54
CA GLU A 57 17.41 -17.45 0.42
C GLU A 57 15.95 -17.67 -0.04
N ALA A 58 15.39 -16.69 -0.75
CA ALA A 58 14.11 -16.79 -1.44
C ALA A 58 14.26 -16.40 -2.91
N ILE A 59 13.43 -16.99 -3.77
CA ILE A 59 13.39 -16.69 -5.21
C ILE A 59 12.29 -15.67 -5.47
N VAL A 60 12.64 -14.64 -6.25
CA VAL A 60 11.68 -13.67 -6.79
C VAL A 60 11.35 -14.09 -8.23
N TYR A 61 10.07 -14.23 -8.51
CA TYR A 61 9.54 -14.73 -9.78
C TYR A 61 9.00 -13.59 -10.65
N LYS A 62 8.94 -13.84 -11.95
CA LYS A 62 8.36 -12.86 -12.89
C LYS A 62 6.87 -12.65 -12.64
N SER A 63 6.15 -13.71 -12.28
CA SER A 63 4.74 -13.66 -11.87
C SER A 63 4.38 -14.88 -11.02
N PRO A 64 3.27 -14.84 -10.24
CA PRO A 64 2.76 -16.00 -9.49
C PRO A 64 2.40 -17.20 -10.36
N GLU A 65 2.20 -16.99 -11.66
CA GLU A 65 1.85 -18.04 -12.63
C GLU A 65 3.06 -18.56 -13.45
N SER A 66 4.24 -17.98 -13.27
CA SER A 66 5.46 -18.32 -14.00
C SER A 66 6.53 -18.94 -13.10
N ALA A 67 7.25 -19.93 -13.62
CA ALA A 67 8.45 -20.47 -12.97
C ALA A 67 9.73 -19.67 -13.32
N GLU A 68 9.60 -18.59 -14.10
CA GLU A 68 10.73 -17.74 -14.47
C GLU A 68 11.23 -16.94 -13.27
N LYS A 69 12.50 -17.12 -12.94
CA LYS A 69 13.20 -16.41 -11.87
C LYS A 69 13.71 -15.06 -12.37
N VAL A 70 13.42 -14.01 -11.61
CA VAL A 70 14.01 -12.67 -11.77
C VAL A 70 15.32 -12.58 -11.00
N MET A 71 15.28 -12.86 -9.69
CA MET A 71 16.44 -12.78 -8.81
C MET A 71 16.32 -13.75 -7.62
N THR A 72 17.37 -13.80 -6.81
CA THR A 72 17.39 -14.49 -5.53
C THR A 72 17.78 -13.48 -4.45
N VAL A 73 17.01 -13.44 -3.36
CA VAL A 73 17.22 -12.56 -2.20
C VAL A 73 17.67 -13.39 -1.00
N LYS A 74 18.56 -12.86 -0.17
CA LYS A 74 19.16 -13.60 0.95
C LYS A 74 18.42 -13.31 2.25
N ASN A 75 18.42 -14.29 3.15
CA ASN A 75 17.83 -14.11 4.47
C ASN A 75 18.45 -12.90 5.19
N ARG A 76 17.62 -12.23 5.99
CA ARG A 76 17.93 -10.99 6.74
C ARG A 76 18.01 -9.73 5.89
N GLU A 77 17.99 -9.82 4.56
CA GLU A 77 17.80 -8.64 3.72
C GLU A 77 16.38 -8.08 3.89
N LYS A 78 16.23 -6.76 3.77
CA LYS A 78 14.95 -6.07 3.91
C LYS A 78 14.49 -5.60 2.55
N TYR A 79 13.24 -5.89 2.23
CA TYR A 79 12.61 -5.49 0.97
C TYR A 79 11.24 -4.88 1.22
N TYR A 80 10.90 -3.90 0.40
CA TYR A 80 9.58 -3.28 0.39
C TYR A 80 8.63 -4.11 -0.49
N ILE A 81 7.45 -4.40 0.05
CA ILE A 81 6.36 -5.06 -0.66
C ILE A 81 5.17 -4.11 -0.70
N SER A 82 4.72 -3.79 -1.92
CA SER A 82 3.61 -2.87 -2.14
C SER A 82 2.26 -3.58 -2.17
N PHE A 83 2.16 -4.71 -2.86
CA PHE A 83 0.91 -5.45 -3.07
C PHE A 83 1.05 -6.94 -2.75
N VAL A 84 -0.05 -7.56 -2.32
CA VAL A 84 -0.16 -9.00 -2.12
C VAL A 84 -1.29 -9.57 -2.99
N TYR A 85 -1.00 -10.65 -3.71
CA TYR A 85 -1.94 -11.42 -4.50
C TYR A 85 -2.08 -12.83 -3.92
N THR A 86 -3.31 -13.32 -3.72
CA THR A 86 -3.57 -14.70 -3.32
C THR A 86 -3.95 -15.54 -4.54
N ASP A 87 -3.18 -16.58 -4.83
CA ASP A 87 -3.46 -17.45 -5.96
C ASP A 87 -4.56 -18.50 -5.68
N LYS A 88 -4.93 -19.27 -6.70
CA LYS A 88 -5.96 -20.32 -6.60
C LYS A 88 -5.60 -21.48 -5.67
N LYS A 89 -4.34 -21.60 -5.26
CA LYS A 89 -3.84 -22.61 -4.31
C LYS A 89 -3.69 -22.02 -2.90
N ASN A 90 -4.16 -20.79 -2.68
CA ASN A 90 -4.04 -20.02 -1.44
C ASN A 90 -2.59 -19.66 -1.07
N VAL A 91 -1.69 -19.57 -2.05
CA VAL A 91 -0.37 -18.98 -1.81
C VAL A 91 -0.50 -17.47 -1.90
N GLU A 92 -0.03 -16.77 -0.88
CA GLU A 92 0.10 -15.32 -0.90
C GLU A 92 1.44 -14.91 -1.51
N TRP A 93 1.39 -14.04 -2.50
CA TRP A 93 2.53 -13.55 -3.26
C TRP A 93 2.65 -12.05 -3.07
N GLY A 94 3.77 -11.58 -2.53
CA GLY A 94 4.09 -10.17 -2.42
C GLY A 94 4.84 -9.65 -3.64
N PHE A 95 4.46 -8.48 -4.14
CA PHE A 95 5.23 -7.77 -5.15
C PHE A 95 6.38 -7.01 -4.46
N LEU A 96 7.58 -7.56 -4.59
CA LEU A 96 8.83 -6.98 -4.12
C LEU A 96 9.29 -5.90 -5.10
N GLU A 97 9.55 -4.69 -4.58
CA GLU A 97 10.06 -3.58 -5.36
C GLU A 97 11.54 -3.34 -5.10
N ASP A 98 12.36 -3.48 -6.16
CA ASP A 98 13.79 -3.19 -6.16
C ASP A 98 14.24 -2.64 -7.54
N GLY A 99 13.58 -1.57 -7.99
CA GLY A 99 13.78 -1.01 -9.33
C GLY A 99 13.21 -1.88 -10.46
N GLN A 100 13.19 -1.36 -11.70
CA GLN A 100 12.45 -2.01 -12.80
C GLN A 100 12.95 -3.43 -13.14
N GLU A 101 14.26 -3.67 -13.05
CA GLU A 101 14.85 -4.96 -13.45
C GLU A 101 14.90 -6.00 -12.32
N ASN A 102 14.84 -5.58 -11.05
CA ASN A 102 14.91 -6.48 -9.89
C ASN A 102 13.60 -6.54 -9.08
N SER A 103 12.47 -6.11 -9.66
CA SER A 103 11.15 -6.27 -9.04
C SER A 103 10.43 -7.53 -9.51
N GLY A 104 9.62 -8.13 -8.64
CA GLY A 104 8.83 -9.31 -8.98
C GLY A 104 8.06 -9.89 -7.80
N TRP A 105 7.57 -11.11 -7.96
CA TRP A 105 6.66 -11.75 -7.01
C TRP A 105 7.39 -12.77 -6.14
N VAL A 106 7.25 -12.65 -4.82
CA VAL A 106 7.87 -13.54 -3.83
C VAL A 106 6.79 -14.16 -2.93
N PRO A 107 6.88 -15.46 -2.56
CA PRO A 107 5.95 -16.06 -1.61
C PRO A 107 6.03 -15.39 -0.23
N MET A 108 4.89 -14.97 0.32
CA MET A 108 4.81 -14.27 1.61
C MET A 108 5.18 -15.16 2.79
N ASP A 109 5.08 -16.49 2.66
CA ASP A 109 5.56 -17.46 3.67
C ASP A 109 7.08 -17.32 3.96
N TYR A 110 7.84 -16.68 3.07
CA TYR A 110 9.26 -16.38 3.24
C TYR A 110 9.54 -14.93 3.64
N MET A 111 8.51 -14.13 3.92
CA MET A 111 8.63 -12.70 4.20
C MET A 111 8.08 -12.41 5.59
N TYR A 112 8.94 -11.98 6.50
CA TYR A 112 8.56 -11.62 7.87
C TYR A 112 8.46 -10.09 8.01
N PRO A 113 7.34 -9.51 8.44
CA PRO A 113 7.22 -8.06 8.51
C PRO A 113 8.24 -7.45 9.48
N VAL A 114 8.85 -6.34 9.08
CA VAL A 114 9.58 -5.49 10.04
C VAL A 114 8.56 -4.91 11.01
N TYR A 115 8.79 -5.11 12.31
CA TYR A 115 7.88 -4.64 13.34
C TYR A 115 7.86 -3.10 13.38
N ASN A 116 6.66 -2.52 13.26
CA ASN A 116 6.41 -1.09 13.12
C ASN A 116 5.00 -0.73 13.65
N SER A 117 4.55 0.53 13.49
CA SER A 117 3.20 0.98 13.93
C SER A 117 2.08 0.07 13.41
N GLN A 118 2.10 -0.29 12.12
CA GLN A 118 1.12 -1.21 11.54
C GLN A 118 1.12 -2.58 12.24
N SER A 119 2.30 -3.12 12.54
CA SER A 119 2.46 -4.38 13.28
C SER A 119 1.86 -4.28 14.68
N PHE A 120 2.11 -3.16 15.36
CA PHE A 120 1.57 -2.86 16.67
C PHE A 120 0.04 -2.74 16.63
N TYR A 121 -0.52 -2.06 15.64
CA TYR A 121 -1.97 -1.99 15.42
C TYR A 121 -2.60 -3.37 15.19
N GLU A 122 -1.93 -4.27 14.48
CA GLU A 122 -2.39 -5.63 14.24
C GLU A 122 -2.42 -6.46 15.53
N GLU A 123 -1.38 -6.34 16.37
CA GLU A 123 -1.23 -7.07 17.63
C GLU A 123 -2.13 -6.54 18.75
N TYR A 124 -2.24 -5.21 18.88
CA TYR A 124 -2.95 -4.54 19.98
C TYR A 124 -4.31 -3.96 19.57
N ARG A 125 -4.87 -4.39 18.44
CA ARG A 125 -6.13 -3.87 17.87
C ARG A 125 -7.24 -3.71 18.91
N ASP A 126 -7.44 -4.70 19.77
CA ASP A 126 -8.52 -4.71 20.75
C ASP A 126 -8.28 -3.77 21.95
N LYS A 127 -7.05 -3.27 22.12
CA LYS A 127 -6.66 -2.31 23.16
C LYS A 127 -6.51 -0.88 22.64
N ILE A 128 -6.52 -0.69 21.32
CA ILE A 128 -6.42 0.64 20.71
C ILE A 128 -7.82 1.20 20.52
N THR A 129 -8.02 2.44 20.94
CA THR A 129 -9.30 3.15 20.83
C THR A 129 -9.20 4.26 19.81
N SER A 130 -10.22 4.42 18.96
CA SER A 130 -10.32 5.52 17.99
C SER A 130 -10.86 6.78 18.67
N GLU A 131 -10.12 7.27 19.66
CA GLU A 131 -10.40 8.52 20.36
C GLU A 131 -9.40 9.58 19.89
N ASP A 132 -9.92 10.64 19.27
CA ASP A 132 -9.15 11.80 18.87
C ASP A 132 -8.88 12.72 20.06
N GLY A 133 -7.76 13.42 20.05
CA GLY A 133 -7.42 14.33 21.12
C GLY A 133 -6.22 15.21 20.83
N VAL A 134 -5.86 16.00 21.85
CA VAL A 134 -4.75 16.95 21.81
C VAL A 134 -3.78 16.61 22.91
N VAL A 135 -2.49 16.53 22.59
CA VAL A 135 -1.44 16.35 23.60
C VAL A 135 -1.40 17.58 24.50
N PRO A 136 -1.59 17.43 25.82
CA PRO A 136 -1.68 18.55 26.74
C PRO A 136 -0.34 19.26 26.89
N ASN A 137 -0.39 20.58 27.10
CA ASN A 137 0.79 21.43 27.36
C ASN A 137 1.88 21.40 26.27
N VAL A 138 1.54 20.97 25.05
CA VAL A 138 2.41 21.02 23.88
C VAL A 138 1.95 22.12 22.95
N THR A 139 2.87 23.02 22.60
CA THR A 139 2.60 24.23 21.83
C THR A 139 3.72 24.51 20.82
N LYS A 140 3.52 25.53 20.00
CA LYS A 140 4.46 25.89 18.95
C LYS A 140 5.85 26.20 19.50
N GLY A 141 6.87 25.57 18.93
CA GLY A 141 8.28 25.69 19.29
C GLY A 141 8.74 24.61 20.27
N ASP A 142 7.83 23.85 20.87
CA ASP A 142 8.20 22.71 21.70
C ASP A 142 8.82 21.59 20.86
N VAL A 143 9.76 20.88 21.46
CA VAL A 143 10.37 19.67 20.88
C VAL A 143 9.86 18.48 21.66
N ILE A 144 9.18 17.57 20.97
CA ILE A 144 8.65 16.32 21.53
C ILE A 144 9.28 15.12 20.82
N TYR A 145 9.04 13.93 21.36
CA TYR A 145 9.51 12.68 20.78
C TYR A 145 8.38 11.91 20.10
N GLY A 146 8.69 11.32 18.95
CA GLY A 146 7.85 10.39 18.22
C GLY A 146 8.51 9.00 18.17
N TRP A 147 7.69 7.97 18.27
CA TRP A 147 8.08 6.55 18.25
C TRP A 147 7.37 5.82 17.13
N GLU A 148 8.01 4.78 16.60
CA GLU A 148 7.39 3.93 15.58
C GLU A 148 6.21 3.12 16.14
N TYR A 149 6.22 2.82 17.44
CA TYR A 149 5.13 2.20 18.20
C TYR A 149 5.33 2.49 19.70
N PRO A 150 4.30 2.36 20.55
CA PRO A 150 4.41 2.56 22.00
C PRO A 150 5.52 1.72 22.64
N GLY A 151 6.52 2.40 23.22
CA GLY A 151 7.69 1.78 23.83
C GLY A 151 8.78 1.31 22.84
N ALA A 152 8.80 1.79 21.59
CA ALA A 152 9.88 1.47 20.66
C ALA A 152 11.25 1.97 21.17
N GLU A 153 12.32 1.22 20.88
CA GLU A 153 13.69 1.67 21.18
C GLU A 153 14.07 2.91 20.35
N SER A 154 13.67 2.89 19.07
CA SER A 154 13.93 3.97 18.13
C SER A 154 12.90 5.09 18.27
N LYS A 155 13.39 6.33 18.27
CA LYS A 155 12.61 7.56 18.42
C LYS A 155 13.23 8.69 17.62
N PHE A 156 12.42 9.69 17.27
CA PHE A 156 12.84 10.89 16.56
C PHE A 156 12.23 12.13 17.19
N THR A 157 12.86 13.29 16.97
CA THR A 157 12.38 14.56 17.50
C THR A 157 11.43 15.24 16.53
N ILE A 158 10.38 15.86 17.07
CA ILE A 158 9.39 16.64 16.31
C ILE A 158 9.38 18.06 16.87
N GLU A 159 9.60 19.05 16.01
CA GLU A 159 9.35 20.45 16.34
C GLU A 159 7.88 20.79 16.09
N VAL A 160 7.21 21.21 17.14
CA VAL A 160 5.79 21.54 17.10
C VAL A 160 5.62 22.91 16.43
N ASN A 161 4.80 22.95 15.40
CA ASN A 161 4.58 24.11 14.54
C ASN A 161 3.18 24.70 14.71
N GLY A 162 2.24 23.89 15.21
CA GLY A 162 0.90 24.29 15.59
C GLY A 162 0.80 24.76 17.03
N ASN A 163 -0.31 25.41 17.39
CA ASN A 163 -0.61 25.75 18.79
C ASN A 163 -1.10 24.52 19.58
N THR A 164 -1.51 23.47 18.88
CA THR A 164 -1.91 22.17 19.41
C THR A 164 -1.15 21.08 18.66
N PHE A 165 -1.11 19.90 19.25
CA PHE A 165 -0.57 18.70 18.63
C PHE A 165 -1.59 17.58 18.79
N ASP A 166 -2.22 17.19 17.69
CA ASP A 166 -3.41 16.35 17.68
C ASP A 166 -3.03 14.89 17.38
N TYR A 167 -3.81 13.95 17.94
CA TYR A 167 -3.69 12.50 17.68
C TYR A 167 -5.06 11.90 17.34
N ASP A 168 -5.06 10.77 16.65
CA ASP A 168 -6.25 10.13 16.05
C ASP A 168 -6.71 8.87 16.80
N SER A 169 -5.83 8.27 17.59
CA SER A 169 -6.14 7.07 18.37
C SER A 169 -5.29 6.99 19.63
N MET A 170 -5.74 6.19 20.60
CA MET A 170 -5.04 6.02 21.87
C MET A 170 -4.76 4.58 22.23
N PHE A 171 -3.66 4.38 22.97
CA PHE A 171 -3.27 3.15 23.61
C PHE A 171 -2.76 3.42 25.04
N THR A 172 -3.02 2.52 25.98
CA THR A 172 -2.43 2.56 27.32
C THR A 172 -1.49 1.38 27.50
N ASP A 173 -0.23 1.67 27.82
CA ASP A 173 0.79 0.63 28.00
C ASP A 173 0.70 -0.07 29.37
N GLU A 174 1.56 -1.07 29.58
CA GLU A 174 1.60 -1.90 30.78
C GLU A 174 2.05 -1.12 32.03
N GLU A 175 2.71 0.02 31.84
CA GLU A 175 3.14 0.92 32.92
C GLU A 175 2.11 2.00 33.22
N GLY A 176 1.08 2.12 32.38
CA GLY A 176 -0.02 3.07 32.51
C GLY A 176 0.15 4.35 31.72
N HIS A 177 1.20 4.49 30.88
CA HIS A 177 1.33 5.66 30.02
C HIS A 177 0.30 5.64 28.90
N GLN A 178 -0.25 6.81 28.61
CA GLN A 178 -1.12 7.06 27.49
C GLN A 178 -0.30 7.43 26.26
N TRP A 179 -0.59 6.77 25.15
CA TRP A 179 0.06 6.96 23.86
C TRP A 179 -0.96 7.39 22.82
N GLY A 180 -0.66 8.45 22.07
CA GLY A 180 -1.47 8.94 20.96
C GLY A 180 -0.83 8.60 19.62
N ASN A 181 -1.57 7.98 18.70
CA ASN A 181 -1.10 7.78 17.33
C ASN A 181 -1.42 9.00 16.47
N VAL A 182 -0.47 9.39 15.62
CA VAL A 182 -0.60 10.52 14.72
C VAL A 182 -0.50 10.00 13.29
N GLY A 183 -1.58 10.10 12.52
CA GLY A 183 -1.61 9.63 11.15
C GLY A 183 -0.68 10.41 10.23
N TYR A 184 -0.63 11.73 10.39
CA TYR A 184 0.26 12.61 9.63
C TYR A 184 0.60 13.89 10.38
N TYR A 185 1.89 14.23 10.43
CA TYR A 185 2.36 15.52 10.90
C TYR A 185 3.65 15.93 10.19
N MET A 186 3.56 16.98 9.37
CA MET A 186 4.70 17.62 8.69
C MET A 186 5.63 16.65 7.94
N GLY A 187 5.04 15.67 7.24
CA GLY A 187 5.80 14.68 6.48
C GLY A 187 6.11 13.40 7.24
N ASN A 188 6.00 13.39 8.57
CA ASN A 188 6.00 12.17 9.38
C ASN A 188 4.61 11.54 9.32
N ARG A 189 4.56 10.21 9.24
CA ARG A 189 3.33 9.43 9.10
C ARG A 189 3.35 8.29 10.09
N ASP A 190 2.17 7.93 10.59
CA ASP A 190 1.90 6.74 11.40
C ASP A 190 2.95 6.49 12.49
N PHE A 191 3.00 7.41 13.45
CA PHE A 191 3.89 7.34 14.60
C PHE A 191 3.11 7.60 15.89
N TRP A 192 3.73 7.30 17.02
CA TRP A 192 3.13 7.42 18.34
C TRP A 192 3.87 8.44 19.19
N VAL A 193 3.14 9.13 20.06
CA VAL A 193 3.70 10.05 21.06
C VAL A 193 3.20 9.65 22.44
N CYS A 194 4.06 9.71 23.46
CA CYS A 194 3.61 9.59 24.84
C CYS A 194 2.87 10.89 25.22
N ILE A 195 1.59 10.78 25.59
CA ILE A 195 0.72 11.90 25.93
C ILE A 195 1.09 12.47 27.30
N ASP A 196 1.45 11.59 28.24
CA ASP A 196 1.77 11.99 29.62
C ASP A 196 3.10 12.73 29.72
N GLU A 197 4.09 12.30 28.94
CA GLU A 197 5.46 12.82 28.99
C GLU A 197 6.07 13.02 27.57
N PRO A 198 5.50 13.90 26.73
CA PRO A 198 5.87 14.01 25.31
C PRO A 198 7.31 14.48 25.07
N GLN A 199 7.93 15.10 26.07
CA GLN A 199 9.32 15.59 26.03
C GLN A 199 10.32 14.64 26.69
N ASN A 200 9.87 13.49 27.22
CA ASN A 200 10.74 12.51 27.87
C ASN A 200 11.24 11.45 26.85
N PRO A 201 12.55 11.42 26.52
CA PRO A 201 13.10 10.40 25.64
C PRO A 201 13.31 9.03 26.31
N ASP A 202 13.34 9.00 27.64
CA ASP A 202 13.84 7.88 28.43
C ASP A 202 12.67 7.07 29.01
N LEU A 203 11.74 6.69 28.12
CA LEU A 203 10.63 5.80 28.44
C LEU A 203 11.08 4.33 28.34
N PRO A 204 10.46 3.41 29.10
CA PRO A 204 10.80 2.00 29.04
C PRO A 204 10.57 1.39 27.65
N VAL A 205 11.52 0.53 27.25
CA VAL A 205 11.49 -0.15 25.97
C VAL A 205 10.62 -1.39 26.08
N ARG A 206 9.63 -1.50 25.20
CA ARG A 206 8.78 -2.68 25.07
C ARG A 206 9.56 -3.81 24.43
N GLU A 207 9.59 -4.95 25.10
CA GLU A 207 10.07 -6.20 24.51
C GLU A 207 9.10 -6.68 23.42
N ILE A 208 9.58 -6.77 22.19
CA ILE A 208 8.82 -7.29 21.05
C ILE A 208 9.18 -8.76 20.80
N ASN A 209 8.17 -9.58 20.53
CA ASN A 209 8.40 -10.97 20.16
C ASN A 209 8.98 -11.06 18.74
N ASN A 210 10.30 -11.15 18.65
CA ASN A 210 11.03 -11.30 17.39
C ASN A 210 11.21 -12.77 16.95
N ASN A 211 10.40 -13.70 17.46
CA ASN A 211 10.48 -15.09 17.03
C ASN A 211 10.05 -15.24 15.57
N VAL A 212 11.04 -15.26 14.68
CA VAL A 212 10.84 -15.60 13.28
C VAL A 212 10.59 -17.10 13.18
N THR A 213 9.42 -17.47 12.65
CA THR A 213 9.07 -18.89 12.45
C THR A 213 10.04 -19.51 11.44
N GLU A 214 10.41 -20.78 11.65
CA GLU A 214 11.24 -21.50 10.69
C GLU A 214 10.54 -21.55 9.32
N PRO A 215 11.23 -21.20 8.23
CA PRO A 215 10.60 -21.13 6.93
C PRO A 215 10.25 -22.53 6.42
N PRO A 216 9.11 -22.70 5.73
CA PRO A 216 8.72 -23.99 5.21
C PRO A 216 9.74 -24.46 4.14
N GLU A 217 10.16 -25.72 4.20
CA GLU A 217 11.01 -26.30 3.14
C GLU A 217 10.34 -26.29 1.77
N LYS A 218 9.01 -26.38 1.77
CA LYS A 218 8.20 -26.45 0.56
C LYS A 218 6.92 -25.64 0.70
N ILE A 219 6.61 -24.86 -0.34
CA ILE A 219 5.34 -24.15 -0.46
C ILE A 219 4.54 -24.80 -1.61
N ASN A 220 3.40 -25.41 -1.27
CA ASN A 220 2.58 -26.10 -2.26
C ASN A 220 2.04 -25.10 -3.29
N GLY A 221 2.51 -25.20 -4.53
CA GLY A 221 2.07 -24.32 -5.62
C GLY A 221 3.17 -23.41 -6.16
N VAL A 222 4.28 -23.26 -5.43
CA VAL A 222 5.44 -22.44 -5.83
C VAL A 222 6.47 -23.31 -6.57
N PRO A 223 6.82 -23.00 -7.83
CA PRO A 223 7.90 -23.67 -8.56
C PRO A 223 9.22 -23.63 -7.79
N GLY A 224 10.13 -24.59 -7.97
CA GLY A 224 11.48 -24.53 -7.36
C GLY A 224 11.56 -24.80 -5.85
N THR A 225 10.44 -24.81 -5.12
CA THR A 225 10.38 -25.26 -3.70
C THR A 225 10.04 -26.75 -3.56
N SER A 226 9.74 -27.43 -4.67
CA SER A 226 9.64 -28.89 -4.74
C SER A 226 11.02 -29.49 -5.05
N VAL A 227 11.47 -30.44 -4.23
CA VAL A 227 12.71 -31.20 -4.47
C VAL A 227 12.64 -31.91 -5.84
N GLU A 228 13.17 -31.27 -6.88
CA GLU A 228 13.70 -31.98 -8.03
C GLU A 228 15.20 -32.13 -7.80
N THR A 229 15.61 -33.31 -7.32
CA THR A 229 17.01 -33.72 -7.34
C THR A 229 17.46 -33.85 -8.80
N LYS A 230 17.91 -32.76 -9.41
CA LYS A 230 18.57 -32.78 -10.71
C LYS A 230 20.08 -32.65 -10.51
N ASN A 231 20.70 -33.79 -10.19
CA ASN A 231 22.08 -34.05 -10.56
C ASN A 231 22.18 -33.95 -12.09
N SER A 232 22.73 -32.86 -12.61
CA SER A 232 23.40 -32.85 -13.92
C SER A 232 24.22 -31.58 -14.08
N THR A 233 25.49 -31.71 -13.70
CA THR A 233 26.62 -30.96 -14.25
C THR A 233 26.54 -30.90 -15.77
N LYS A 234 26.35 -29.70 -16.33
CA LYS A 234 26.98 -29.31 -17.61
C LYS A 234 27.38 -27.84 -17.56
N VAL A 235 28.65 -27.65 -17.25
CA VAL A 235 29.45 -26.49 -17.62
C VAL A 235 29.32 -26.28 -19.12
N ASN A 236 28.99 -25.05 -19.54
CA ASN A 236 29.47 -24.49 -20.79
C ASN A 236 29.75 -23.00 -20.60
N VAL A 237 31.04 -22.73 -20.44
CA VAL A 237 31.70 -21.44 -20.62
C VAL A 237 31.70 -21.12 -22.11
N VAL A 238 31.18 -19.95 -22.53
CA VAL A 238 31.75 -19.14 -23.63
C VAL A 238 31.43 -17.66 -23.41
N ASN A 239 32.49 -16.92 -23.10
CA ASN A 239 32.94 -15.58 -23.51
C ASN A 239 31.94 -14.50 -23.96
N GLY A 240 32.12 -13.32 -23.34
CA GLY A 240 31.63 -12.02 -23.80
C GLY A 240 32.61 -11.26 -24.69
N ASP A 241 32.28 -9.97 -24.82
CA ASP A 241 32.95 -8.84 -25.50
C ASP A 241 32.64 -8.76 -27.02
N THR A 242 32.17 -7.67 -27.64
CA THR A 242 32.02 -6.23 -27.31
C THR A 242 30.99 -5.64 -28.30
N GLU A 243 30.30 -4.54 -27.97
CA GLU A 243 30.41 -3.25 -28.69
C GLU A 243 29.20 -2.32 -28.48
N LYS A 244 29.53 -1.09 -28.06
CA LYS A 244 28.65 0.06 -27.93
C LYS A 244 28.30 0.59 -29.31
N GLN A 245 27.04 0.95 -29.55
CA GLN A 245 26.73 2.07 -30.46
C GLN A 245 25.52 2.87 -29.99
N SER A 246 25.81 4.15 -29.78
CA SER A 246 24.91 5.29 -29.60
C SER A 246 24.15 5.62 -30.87
N ILE A 247 22.84 5.92 -30.79
CA ILE A 247 22.19 6.90 -31.67
C ILE A 247 21.12 7.67 -30.87
N GLU A 248 21.30 8.99 -30.81
CA GLU A 248 20.32 10.02 -30.42
C GLU A 248 19.34 10.35 -31.56
N LYS A 249 18.19 10.93 -31.13
CA LYS A 249 17.09 11.65 -31.84
C LYS A 249 15.79 10.86 -31.85
N GLY A 250 14.63 11.40 -31.47
CA GLY A 250 14.21 12.77 -31.17
C GLY A 250 12.77 12.97 -31.66
N GLY A 251 11.90 13.56 -30.83
CA GLY A 251 10.51 13.97 -31.15
C GLY A 251 9.47 12.84 -31.02
N THR A 252 8.26 13.03 -30.51
CA THR A 252 7.41 14.22 -30.41
C THR A 252 6.40 14.03 -29.28
N ALA A 253 6.06 15.14 -28.61
CA ALA A 253 5.00 15.21 -27.63
C ALA A 253 3.63 15.02 -28.32
N GLY A 254 2.90 13.98 -27.92
CA GLY A 254 1.50 13.77 -28.27
C GLY A 254 0.59 14.42 -27.23
N THR A 255 0.03 15.56 -27.59
CA THR A 255 -0.93 16.34 -26.82
C THR A 255 -2.25 15.60 -26.64
N GLY A 256 -2.72 15.44 -25.39
CA GLY A 256 -4.04 14.91 -25.01
C GLY A 256 -5.19 15.87 -25.33
N ALA A 257 -5.39 16.18 -26.62
CA ALA A 257 -6.46 17.04 -27.10
C ALA A 257 -7.69 16.25 -27.60
N GLU A 258 -7.60 14.94 -27.81
CA GLU A 258 -8.71 14.16 -28.38
C GLU A 258 -9.73 13.68 -27.34
N GLU A 259 -9.36 13.49 -26.07
CA GLU A 259 -10.32 13.06 -25.03
C GLU A 259 -11.18 14.21 -24.47
N VAL A 260 -10.74 15.46 -24.61
CA VAL A 260 -11.48 16.65 -24.11
C VAL A 260 -12.67 16.99 -25.02
N ILE A 261 -12.57 16.71 -26.33
CA ILE A 261 -13.63 17.02 -27.29
C ILE A 261 -14.82 16.05 -27.14
N ALA A 262 -14.56 14.77 -26.84
CA ALA A 262 -15.62 13.79 -26.64
C ALA A 262 -16.47 14.08 -25.39
N ALA A 263 -15.83 14.52 -24.29
CA ALA A 263 -16.53 14.86 -23.05
C ALA A 263 -17.40 16.12 -23.18
N ALA A 264 -16.94 17.15 -23.89
CA ALA A 264 -17.70 18.38 -24.10
C ALA A 264 -18.97 18.16 -24.96
N VAL A 265 -18.90 17.26 -25.96
CA VAL A 265 -20.05 16.92 -26.81
C VAL A 265 -21.14 16.17 -26.03
N LEU A 266 -20.76 15.28 -25.10
CA LEU A 266 -21.70 14.55 -24.25
C LEU A 266 -22.41 15.44 -23.21
N ILE A 267 -21.72 16.44 -22.66
CA ILE A 267 -22.32 17.42 -21.74
C ILE A 267 -23.26 18.38 -22.51
N GLY A 268 -22.88 18.79 -23.72
CA GLY A 268 -23.74 19.62 -24.57
C GLY A 268 -25.06 18.92 -24.94
N LEU A 269 -25.01 17.63 -25.28
CA LEU A 269 -26.20 16.85 -25.65
C LEU A 269 -27.17 16.64 -24.47
N THR A 270 -26.64 16.44 -23.26
CA THR A 270 -27.50 16.26 -22.07
C THR A 270 -28.21 17.55 -21.67
N VAL A 271 -27.55 18.71 -21.75
CA VAL A 271 -28.19 20.02 -21.47
C VAL A 271 -29.30 20.34 -22.50
N VAL A 272 -29.07 20.04 -23.78
CA VAL A 272 -30.08 20.25 -24.84
C VAL A 272 -31.29 19.34 -24.66
N VAL A 273 -31.09 18.05 -24.37
CA VAL A 273 -32.20 17.10 -24.14
C VAL A 273 -33.00 17.49 -22.89
N THR A 274 -32.33 17.94 -21.83
CA THR A 274 -32.99 18.37 -20.59
C THR A 274 -33.77 19.68 -20.79
N GLY A 275 -33.22 20.64 -21.56
CA GLY A 275 -33.90 21.88 -21.92
C GLY A 275 -35.15 21.66 -22.78
N ILE A 276 -35.09 20.76 -23.77
CA ILE A 276 -36.25 20.40 -24.61
C ILE A 276 -37.35 19.74 -23.78
N LEU A 277 -37.00 18.87 -22.83
CA LEU A 277 -37.97 18.22 -21.96
C LEU A 277 -38.63 19.23 -21.00
N ILE A 278 -37.87 20.14 -20.39
CA ILE A 278 -38.43 21.18 -19.51
C ILE A 278 -39.37 22.11 -20.29
N TRP A 279 -39.01 22.52 -21.52
CA TRP A 279 -39.89 23.34 -22.35
C TRP A 279 -41.18 22.60 -22.75
N LYS A 280 -41.11 21.30 -23.07
CA LYS A 280 -42.30 20.48 -23.37
C LYS A 280 -43.24 20.30 -22.17
N PHE A 281 -42.70 20.21 -20.95
CA PHE A 281 -43.48 19.97 -19.74
C PHE A 281 -43.99 21.25 -19.04
N PHE A 282 -43.25 22.35 -19.14
CA PHE A 282 -43.57 23.61 -18.42
C PHE A 282 -43.78 24.83 -19.33
N GLY A 283 -43.51 24.72 -20.64
CA GLY A 283 -43.57 25.83 -21.60
C GLY A 283 -44.97 26.21 -22.11
N LYS A 284 -46.05 25.60 -21.64
CA LYS A 284 -47.42 26.07 -21.95
C LYS A 284 -48.01 26.87 -20.80
N LYS A 285 -47.81 28.19 -20.86
CA LYS A 285 -48.70 29.20 -20.28
C LYS A 285 -48.97 30.33 -21.30
N LYS A 286 -49.83 30.05 -22.28
CA LYS A 286 -51.17 30.64 -22.48
C LYS A 286 -51.78 29.99 -23.71
#